data_AF-A0A8T5XJD9-F1
#
_entry.id   AF-A0A8T5XJD9-F1
#
_cell.length_a   1.000
_cell.length_b   1.000
_cell.length_c   1.000
_cell.angle_alpha   90.00
_cell.angle_beta   90.00
_cell.angle_gamma   90.00
#
_symmetry.space_group_name_H-M   'P 1'
#
loop_
_entity.id
_entity.type
_entity.pdbx_description
1 polymer ?
#
loop_
_entity_poly.entity_id
_entity_poly.type
_entity_poly.pdbx_seq_one_letter_code
_entity_poly.pdbx_strand_id
1 'polypeptide(L)'
;MVRKRKKKIFKGKKLMLISSIAMLNFVGVSYASWNDNIEIFTSLSTGEMNISFIDSHNIQKVRGKGTLEVKHIGENTIEISGEVDKDYKAFLHYGVVNKGSIPVKFRGHPSHDKAGLKLRLNNQSKMIGPKEVIYKNGNPKLHIEAREVGTCNFTIKLPFKQWNR
;
A
#
# COMPACT_ATOMS: atom_id res chain seq x y z
N MET A 1 39.06 92.07 25.86
CA MET A 1 39.65 90.78 25.43
C MET A 1 38.55 89.74 25.26
N VAL A 2 38.36 89.19 24.05
CA VAL A 2 37.28 88.21 23.75
C VAL A 2 37.88 86.80 23.65
N ARG A 3 37.47 85.87 24.54
CA ARG A 3 37.89 84.46 24.50
C ARG A 3 37.09 83.67 23.46
N LYS A 4 37.73 83.24 22.36
CA LYS A 4 37.13 82.35 21.36
C LYS A 4 36.99 80.91 21.92
N ARG A 5 35.75 80.44 22.16
CA ARG A 5 35.45 79.04 22.52
C ARG A 5 35.64 78.12 21.30
N LYS A 6 36.59 77.19 21.36
CA LYS A 6 36.78 76.14 20.33
C LYS A 6 35.62 75.15 20.39
N LYS A 7 34.82 75.04 19.32
CA LYS A 7 33.71 74.07 19.20
C LYS A 7 34.29 72.64 19.15
N LYS A 8 33.97 71.79 20.14
CA LYS A 8 34.29 70.35 20.12
C LYS A 8 33.47 69.68 19.02
N ILE A 9 34.08 69.40 17.88
CA ILE A 9 33.42 68.76 16.73
C ILE A 9 33.16 67.26 17.05
N PHE A 10 31.89 66.92 17.25
CA PHE A 10 31.19 65.67 16.89
C PHE A 10 32.00 64.35 16.81
N LYS A 11 32.64 63.91 17.90
CA LYS A 11 33.15 62.52 18.01
C LYS A 11 32.02 61.47 18.07
N GLY A 12 30.84 61.83 18.59
CA GLY A 12 29.71 60.90 18.76
C GLY A 12 29.09 60.37 17.46
N LYS A 13 29.00 61.20 16.41
CA LYS A 13 28.44 60.78 15.11
C LYS A 13 29.28 59.70 14.41
N LYS A 14 30.61 59.78 14.52
CA LYS A 14 31.52 58.75 13.98
C LYS A 14 31.37 57.43 14.74
N LEU A 15 31.23 57.50 16.06
CA LEU A 15 31.07 56.32 16.90
C LEU A 15 29.76 55.58 16.62
N MET A 16 28.67 56.32 16.37
CA MET A 16 27.36 55.77 16.01
C MET A 16 27.35 55.07 14.64
N LEU A 17 28.09 55.60 13.66
CA LEU A 17 28.25 54.93 12.36
C LEU A 17 29.02 53.62 12.48
N ILE A 18 30.11 53.62 13.26
CA ILE A 18 30.92 52.41 13.49
C ILE A 18 30.08 51.34 14.22
N SER A 19 29.30 51.72 15.24
CA SER A 19 28.44 50.76 15.94
C SER A 19 27.35 50.19 15.04
N SER A 20 26.78 51.00 14.15
CA SER A 20 25.75 50.56 13.20
C SER A 20 26.32 49.54 12.20
N ILE A 21 27.55 49.77 11.69
CA ILE A 21 28.24 48.83 10.80
C ILE A 21 28.54 47.51 11.54
N ALA A 22 29.01 47.57 12.79
CA ALA A 22 29.27 46.37 13.58
C ALA A 22 28.00 45.56 13.84
N MET A 23 26.90 46.23 14.19
CA MET A 23 25.61 45.59 14.47
C MET A 23 25.02 44.93 13.21
N LEU A 24 25.17 45.56 12.04
CA LEU A 24 24.73 45.01 10.77
C LEU A 24 25.49 43.72 10.40
N ASN A 25 26.80 43.68 10.67
CA ASN A 25 27.60 42.47 10.47
C ASN A 25 27.19 41.34 11.43
N PHE A 26 26.89 41.67 12.69
CA PHE A 26 26.38 40.69 13.65
C PHE A 26 25.05 40.07 13.20
N VAL A 27 24.11 40.88 12.70
CA VAL A 27 22.83 40.37 12.18
C VAL A 27 23.06 39.39 11.03
N GLY A 28 24.00 39.68 10.12
CA GLY A 28 24.36 38.77 9.02
C GLY A 28 24.93 37.43 9.50
N VAL A 29 25.88 37.46 10.44
CA VAL A 29 26.49 36.25 11.01
C VAL A 29 25.47 35.43 11.80
N SER A 30 24.60 36.08 12.57
CA SER A 30 23.52 35.41 13.31
C SER A 30 22.50 34.75 12.37
N TYR A 31 22.17 35.38 11.24
CA TYR A 31 21.23 34.81 10.27
C TYR A 31 21.84 33.60 9.54
N ALA A 32 23.14 33.65 9.20
CA ALA A 32 23.87 32.52 8.64
C ALA A 32 23.93 31.35 9.64
N SER A 33 24.23 31.64 10.91
CA SER A 33 24.28 30.64 11.98
C SER A 33 22.93 29.98 12.30
N TRP A 34 21.81 30.64 12.00
CA TRP A 34 20.47 30.05 12.15
C TRP A 34 20.18 29.04 11.04
N ASN A 35 20.63 29.30 9.81
CA ASN A 35 20.35 28.43 8.68
C ASN A 35 21.15 27.11 8.76
N ASP A 36 22.36 27.15 9.30
CA ASP A 36 23.24 25.98 9.37
C ASP A 36 22.87 24.97 10.47
N ASN A 37 22.02 25.34 11.43
CA ASN A 37 21.63 24.49 12.57
C ASN A 37 20.15 24.05 12.57
N ILE A 38 19.39 24.39 11.53
CA ILE A 38 18.00 23.92 11.41
C ILE A 38 18.02 22.61 10.60
N GLU A 39 18.31 21.51 11.29
CA GLU A 39 18.07 20.17 10.76
C GLU A 39 16.57 19.85 10.88
N ILE A 40 15.85 19.89 9.75
CA ILE A 40 14.46 19.46 9.70
C ILE A 40 14.43 17.94 9.57
N PHE A 41 14.28 17.24 10.70
CA PHE A 41 14.03 15.80 10.73
C PHE A 41 12.64 15.50 10.15
N THR A 42 12.59 15.27 8.85
CA THR A 42 11.35 14.87 8.16
C THR A 42 11.38 13.37 7.93
N SER A 43 10.48 12.62 8.58
CA SER A 43 10.29 11.20 8.29
C SER A 43 9.04 11.00 7.43
N LEU A 44 9.22 10.47 6.22
CA LEU A 44 8.11 10.02 5.39
C LEU A 44 7.85 8.54 5.66
N SER A 45 6.78 8.21 6.38
CA SER A 45 6.31 6.84 6.53
C SER A 45 5.26 6.55 5.47
N THR A 46 5.52 5.55 4.62
CA THR A 46 4.53 5.06 3.65
C THR A 46 3.81 3.85 4.23
N GLY A 47 2.52 3.71 3.89
CA GLY A 47 1.73 2.56 4.30
C GLY A 47 2.10 1.30 3.52
N GLU A 48 1.95 0.13 4.15
CA GLU A 48 2.28 -1.17 3.59
C GLU A 48 1.01 -1.87 3.08
N MET A 49 1.08 -2.45 1.87
CA MET A 49 0.06 -3.37 1.37
C MET A 49 0.50 -4.81 1.62
N ASN A 50 -0.26 -5.52 2.45
CA ASN A 50 -0.05 -6.94 2.69
C ASN A 50 -1.41 -7.64 2.68
N ILE A 51 -1.71 -8.39 1.62
CA ILE A 51 -2.94 -9.18 1.51
C ILE A 51 -2.57 -10.64 1.43
N SER A 52 -3.21 -11.46 2.27
CA SER A 52 -3.02 -12.91 2.23
C SER A 52 -4.34 -13.67 2.13
N PHE A 53 -4.27 -14.87 1.56
CA PHE A 53 -5.31 -15.87 1.73
C PHE A 53 -5.38 -16.32 3.19
N ILE A 54 -6.56 -16.78 3.59
CA ILE A 54 -6.77 -17.45 4.87
C ILE A 54 -6.78 -18.95 4.59
N ASP A 55 -6.09 -19.73 5.42
CA ASP A 55 -5.92 -21.18 5.23
C ASP A 55 -7.25 -21.96 5.28
N SER A 56 -8.32 -21.34 5.77
CA SER A 56 -9.67 -21.87 5.72
C SER A 56 -10.28 -21.72 4.32
N HIS A 57 -10.30 -22.82 3.56
CA HIS A 57 -10.99 -22.92 2.28
C HIS A 57 -12.05 -24.03 2.34
N ASN A 58 -13.08 -23.93 1.50
CA ASN A 58 -14.10 -24.96 1.36
C ASN A 58 -14.47 -25.12 -0.11
N ILE A 59 -14.35 -26.34 -0.62
CA ILE A 59 -14.77 -26.71 -1.97
C ILE A 59 -16.16 -27.30 -1.88
N GLN A 60 -17.15 -26.52 -2.31
CA GLN A 60 -18.52 -26.99 -2.45
C GLN A 60 -18.71 -27.55 -3.85
N LYS A 61 -18.66 -28.87 -3.96
CA LYS A 61 -18.96 -29.57 -5.20
C LYS A 61 -20.45 -29.49 -5.53
N VAL A 62 -20.76 -29.13 -6.78
CA VAL A 62 -22.14 -29.00 -7.29
C VAL A 62 -22.47 -30.16 -8.22
N ARG A 63 -21.54 -30.54 -9.12
CA ARG A 63 -21.76 -31.57 -10.15
C ARG A 63 -20.44 -32.24 -10.59
N GLY A 64 -20.53 -33.45 -11.15
CA GLY A 64 -19.42 -34.21 -11.75
C GLY A 64 -18.74 -35.18 -10.77
N LYS A 65 -17.73 -35.94 -11.21
CA LYS A 65 -16.79 -36.66 -10.33
C LYS A 65 -15.40 -36.03 -10.45
N GLY A 66 -14.60 -36.20 -9.39
CA GLY A 66 -13.30 -35.56 -9.28
C GLY A 66 -13.04 -34.98 -7.89
N THR A 67 -11.76 -34.76 -7.64
CA THR A 67 -11.19 -34.27 -6.39
C THR A 67 -10.24 -33.13 -6.73
N LEU A 68 -10.50 -31.96 -6.16
CA LEU A 68 -9.62 -30.80 -6.25
C LEU A 68 -8.99 -30.57 -4.87
N GLU A 69 -7.69 -30.34 -4.86
CA GLU A 69 -6.90 -29.94 -3.71
C GLU A 69 -6.47 -28.49 -3.88
N VAL A 70 -6.46 -27.73 -2.78
CA VAL A 70 -5.97 -26.36 -2.75
C VAL A 70 -4.70 -26.35 -1.89
N LYS A 71 -3.58 -25.96 -2.50
CA LYS A 71 -2.29 -25.80 -1.83
C LYS A 71 -1.91 -24.33 -1.78
N HIS A 72 -1.48 -23.86 -0.61
CA HIS A 72 -1.00 -22.50 -0.44
C HIS A 72 0.49 -22.47 -0.79
N ILE A 73 0.85 -21.84 -1.92
CA ILE A 73 2.25 -21.70 -2.36
C ILE A 73 2.90 -20.43 -1.77
N GLY A 74 2.09 -19.48 -1.32
CA GLY A 74 2.55 -18.29 -0.61
C GLY A 74 1.40 -17.51 -0.01
N GLU A 75 1.69 -16.31 0.51
CA GLU A 75 0.68 -15.51 1.20
C GLU A 75 -0.48 -15.12 0.26
N ASN A 76 -0.19 -14.75 -0.98
CA ASN A 76 -1.16 -14.23 -1.95
C ASN A 76 -1.42 -15.17 -3.13
N THR A 77 -0.95 -16.41 -3.05
CA THR A 77 -0.98 -17.37 -4.16
C THR A 77 -1.43 -18.75 -3.68
N ILE A 78 -2.47 -19.28 -4.32
CA ILE A 78 -2.93 -20.66 -4.15
C ILE A 78 -2.77 -21.43 -5.45
N GLU A 79 -2.43 -22.70 -5.34
CA GLU A 79 -2.45 -23.67 -6.41
C GLU A 79 -3.63 -24.61 -6.22
N ILE A 80 -4.34 -24.89 -7.30
CA ILE A 80 -5.48 -25.79 -7.30
C ILE A 80 -5.14 -26.89 -8.29
N SER A 81 -5.04 -28.11 -7.78
CA SER A 81 -4.69 -29.28 -8.57
C SER A 81 -5.61 -30.45 -8.27
N GLY A 82 -5.83 -31.32 -9.25
CA GLY A 82 -6.67 -32.48 -9.06
C GLY A 82 -7.13 -33.10 -10.38
N GLU A 83 -7.89 -34.18 -10.25
CA GLU A 83 -8.45 -34.90 -11.38
C GLU A 83 -9.96 -34.68 -11.41
N VAL A 84 -10.48 -34.25 -12.57
CA VAL A 84 -11.88 -33.91 -12.76
C VAL A 84 -12.45 -34.51 -14.04
N ASP A 85 -13.71 -34.94 -13.95
CA ASP A 85 -14.47 -35.39 -15.10
C ASP A 85 -15.01 -34.20 -15.91
N LYS A 86 -15.37 -34.50 -17.17
CA LYS A 86 -16.18 -33.63 -18.00
C LYS A 86 -17.49 -33.32 -17.26
N ASP A 87 -17.88 -32.04 -17.23
CA ASP A 87 -19.02 -31.50 -16.46
C ASP A 87 -18.82 -31.31 -14.96
N TYR A 88 -17.58 -31.40 -14.45
CA TYR A 88 -17.29 -31.03 -13.06
C TYR A 88 -17.60 -29.55 -12.81
N LYS A 89 -18.38 -29.29 -11.75
CA LYS A 89 -18.70 -27.93 -11.27
C LYS A 89 -18.53 -27.85 -9.77
N ALA A 90 -17.76 -26.88 -9.31
CA ALA A 90 -17.58 -26.60 -7.90
C ALA A 90 -17.45 -25.11 -7.61
N PHE A 91 -17.77 -24.74 -6.38
CA PHE A 91 -17.48 -23.43 -5.82
C PHE A 91 -16.35 -23.55 -4.80
N LEU A 92 -15.23 -22.88 -5.05
CA LEU A 92 -14.21 -22.67 -4.05
C LEU A 92 -14.54 -21.40 -3.26
N HIS A 93 -14.85 -21.59 -1.98
CA HIS A 93 -15.00 -20.52 -1.01
C HIS A 93 -13.64 -20.30 -0.33
N TYR A 94 -13.11 -19.09 -0.44
CA TYR A 94 -11.85 -18.72 0.20
C TYR A 94 -12.01 -17.44 1.01
N GLY A 95 -11.13 -17.28 2.01
CA GLY A 95 -11.00 -16.07 2.80
C GLY A 95 -9.82 -15.23 2.35
N VAL A 96 -9.94 -13.91 2.50
CA VAL A 96 -8.87 -12.95 2.24
C VAL A 96 -8.76 -12.02 3.44
N VAL A 97 -7.53 -11.70 3.85
CA VAL A 97 -7.23 -10.76 4.93
C VAL A 97 -6.25 -9.70 4.46
N ASN A 98 -6.48 -8.45 4.82
CA ASN A 98 -5.53 -7.36 4.63
C ASN A 98 -4.71 -7.18 5.92
N LYS A 99 -3.49 -7.71 5.95
CA LYS A 99 -2.51 -7.50 7.04
C LYS A 99 -1.78 -6.15 6.92
N GLY A 100 -1.95 -5.42 5.81
CA GLY A 100 -1.32 -4.13 5.57
C GLY A 100 -1.87 -2.99 6.43
N SER A 101 -1.24 -1.82 6.35
CA SER A 101 -1.63 -0.60 7.05
C SER A 101 -2.52 0.34 6.22
N ILE A 102 -2.75 0.03 4.93
CA ILE A 102 -3.61 0.81 4.04
C ILE A 102 -4.78 0.00 3.48
N PRO A 103 -5.92 0.64 3.18
CA PRO A 103 -7.06 -0.03 2.55
C PRO A 103 -6.76 -0.41 1.10
N VAL A 104 -7.29 -1.56 0.70
CA VAL A 104 -7.04 -2.17 -0.61
C VAL A 104 -8.37 -2.50 -1.30
N LYS A 105 -8.41 -2.30 -2.61
CA LYS A 105 -9.55 -2.69 -3.45
C LYS A 105 -9.31 -4.08 -4.00
N PHE A 106 -10.17 -5.01 -3.63
CA PHE A 106 -10.22 -6.31 -4.29
C PHE A 106 -10.93 -6.15 -5.64
N ARG A 107 -10.23 -6.49 -6.73
CA ARG A 107 -10.80 -6.56 -8.08
C ARG A 107 -10.85 -8.04 -8.41
N GLY A 108 -12.02 -8.64 -8.60
CA GLY A 108 -12.06 -10.07 -8.92
C GLY A 108 -11.18 -10.45 -10.11
N HIS A 109 -10.81 -11.73 -10.20
CA HIS A 109 -9.99 -12.25 -11.28
C HIS A 109 -10.69 -12.13 -12.64
N PRO A 110 -9.95 -11.79 -13.71
CA PRO A 110 -10.46 -11.99 -15.07
C PRO A 110 -10.73 -13.48 -15.29
N SER A 111 -11.76 -13.80 -16.09
CA SER A 111 -12.02 -15.20 -16.45
C SER A 111 -10.82 -15.74 -17.22
N HIS A 112 -10.16 -16.75 -16.66
CA HIS A 112 -9.12 -17.48 -17.36
C HIS A 112 -9.70 -18.82 -17.81
N ASP A 113 -9.62 -19.05 -19.12
CA ASP A 113 -9.76 -20.37 -19.71
C ASP A 113 -8.33 -20.92 -19.86
N LYS A 114 -7.94 -21.84 -18.98
CA LYS A 114 -6.66 -22.56 -19.07
C LYS A 114 -6.92 -24.05 -18.83
N ALA A 115 -6.31 -24.89 -19.67
CA ALA A 115 -6.33 -26.36 -19.54
C ALA A 115 -7.75 -26.97 -19.41
N GLY A 116 -8.69 -26.53 -20.24
CA GLY A 116 -10.06 -27.07 -20.24
C GLY A 116 -10.94 -26.62 -19.06
N LEU A 117 -10.41 -25.84 -18.12
CA LEU A 117 -11.17 -25.25 -17.01
C LEU A 117 -11.59 -23.82 -17.32
N LYS A 118 -12.87 -23.53 -17.08
CA LYS A 118 -13.44 -22.19 -17.09
C LYS A 118 -13.57 -21.69 -15.67
N LEU A 119 -12.80 -20.66 -15.35
CA LEU A 119 -12.82 -20.02 -14.04
C LEU A 119 -13.66 -18.75 -14.12
N ARG A 120 -14.73 -18.67 -13.33
CA ARG A 120 -15.58 -17.49 -13.20
C ARG A 120 -15.62 -17.05 -11.75
N LEU A 121 -15.11 -15.87 -11.44
CA LEU A 121 -15.27 -15.30 -10.11
C LEU A 121 -16.62 -14.59 -10.00
N ASN A 122 -17.38 -14.85 -8.93
CA ASN A 122 -18.53 -14.03 -8.62
C ASN A 122 -18.03 -12.68 -8.05
N ASN A 123 -18.24 -11.62 -8.82
CA ASN A 123 -17.50 -10.39 -8.76
C ASN A 123 -18.24 -9.37 -7.88
N GLN A 124 -17.86 -9.26 -6.61
CA GLN A 124 -18.20 -8.09 -5.80
C GLN A 124 -16.90 -7.36 -5.48
N SER A 125 -16.65 -6.24 -6.18
CA SER A 125 -15.53 -5.38 -5.81
C SER A 125 -15.82 -4.81 -4.44
N LYS A 126 -14.98 -5.19 -3.47
CA LYS A 126 -15.11 -4.77 -2.08
C LYS A 126 -13.82 -4.11 -1.63
N MET A 127 -13.96 -3.03 -0.88
CA MET A 127 -12.85 -2.41 -0.17
C MET A 127 -12.56 -3.24 1.08
N ILE A 128 -11.29 -3.53 1.32
CA ILE A 128 -10.81 -4.24 2.51
C ILE A 128 -9.98 -3.25 3.32
N GLY A 129 -10.47 -2.89 4.50
CA GLY A 129 -9.74 -2.06 5.45
C GLY A 129 -8.50 -2.77 6.01
N PRO A 130 -7.57 -2.03 6.65
CA PRO A 130 -6.47 -2.63 7.40
C PRO A 130 -7.00 -3.61 8.46
N LYS A 131 -6.41 -4.80 8.54
CA LYS A 131 -6.79 -5.91 9.43
C LYS A 131 -8.20 -6.48 9.21
N GLU A 132 -8.90 -6.05 8.16
CA GLU A 132 -10.23 -6.59 7.84
C GLU A 132 -10.11 -7.98 7.18
N VAL A 133 -11.01 -8.87 7.57
CA VAL A 133 -11.14 -10.24 7.07
C VAL A 133 -12.44 -10.38 6.30
N ILE A 134 -12.37 -10.96 5.10
CA ILE A 134 -13.53 -11.30 4.30
C ILE A 134 -13.73 -12.81 4.35
N TYR A 135 -14.73 -13.30 5.09
CA TYR A 135 -15.07 -14.73 5.23
C TYR A 135 -16.59 -15.07 5.15
N LYS A 136 -16.92 -16.23 4.56
CA LYS A 136 -18.18 -16.99 4.56
C LYS A 136 -19.49 -16.35 4.02
N ASN A 137 -19.90 -15.14 4.42
CA ASN A 137 -21.29 -14.68 4.20
C ASN A 137 -21.51 -13.53 3.20
N GLY A 138 -20.48 -13.11 2.47
CA GLY A 138 -20.56 -12.09 1.40
C GLY A 138 -19.34 -12.11 0.48
N ASN A 139 -18.76 -13.30 0.30
CA ASN A 139 -17.36 -13.52 -0.04
C ASN A 139 -17.08 -13.74 -1.52
N PRO A 140 -15.82 -13.53 -1.96
CA PRO A 140 -15.39 -13.96 -3.27
C PRO A 140 -15.50 -15.49 -3.38
N LYS A 141 -16.26 -15.94 -4.37
CA LYS A 141 -16.42 -17.35 -4.71
C LYS A 141 -15.85 -17.57 -6.09
N LEU A 142 -15.03 -18.59 -6.23
CA LEU A 142 -14.52 -19.02 -7.51
C LEU A 142 -15.38 -20.17 -8.03
N HIS A 143 -16.07 -19.95 -9.14
CA HIS A 143 -16.77 -21.00 -9.87
C HIS A 143 -15.76 -21.68 -10.81
N ILE A 144 -15.60 -22.98 -10.61
CA ILE A 144 -14.72 -23.85 -11.40
C ILE A 144 -15.61 -24.76 -12.24
N GLU A 145 -15.44 -24.73 -13.56
CA GLU A 145 -16.15 -25.58 -14.52
C GLU A 145 -15.17 -26.30 -15.44
N ALA A 146 -15.19 -27.63 -15.45
CA ALA A 146 -14.36 -28.46 -16.32
C ALA A 146 -15.07 -28.81 -17.62
N ARG A 147 -14.38 -28.58 -18.76
CA ARG A 147 -14.87 -28.92 -20.11
C ARG A 147 -14.24 -30.19 -20.66
N GLU A 148 -13.10 -30.59 -20.14
CA GLU A 148 -12.33 -31.77 -20.55
C GLU A 148 -12.05 -32.66 -19.35
N VAL A 149 -11.88 -33.96 -19.59
CA VAL A 149 -11.48 -34.94 -18.57
C VAL A 149 -9.97 -34.86 -18.40
N GLY A 150 -9.49 -34.81 -17.18
CA GLY A 150 -8.07 -35.03 -16.89
C GLY A 150 -7.55 -34.32 -15.65
N THR A 151 -6.23 -34.34 -15.52
CA THR A 151 -5.51 -33.66 -14.45
C THR A 151 -5.42 -32.18 -14.76
N CYS A 152 -6.00 -31.36 -13.89
CA CYS A 152 -5.91 -29.92 -13.97
C CYS A 152 -4.95 -29.40 -12.91
N ASN A 153 -4.08 -28.46 -13.29
CA ASN A 153 -3.30 -27.68 -12.34
C ASN A 153 -3.35 -26.20 -12.76
N PHE A 154 -3.72 -25.33 -11.83
CA PHE A 154 -3.70 -23.89 -12.05
C PHE A 154 -3.38 -23.11 -10.79
N THR A 155 -2.67 -22.01 -10.97
CA THR A 155 -2.25 -21.11 -9.90
C THR A 155 -3.06 -19.82 -9.96
N ILE A 156 -3.58 -19.40 -8.80
CA ILE A 156 -4.35 -18.17 -8.63
C ILE A 156 -3.60 -17.24 -7.69
N LYS A 157 -3.28 -16.05 -8.20
CA LYS A 157 -2.70 -14.95 -7.41
C LYS A 157 -3.75 -13.89 -7.14
N LEU A 158 -3.83 -13.32 -5.93
CA LEU A 158 -4.83 -12.30 -5.58
C LEU A 158 -4.66 -11.00 -6.42
N PRO A 159 -5.68 -10.57 -7.18
CA PRO A 159 -5.74 -9.29 -7.86
C PRO A 159 -6.21 -8.20 -6.89
N PHE A 160 -5.28 -7.39 -6.42
CA PHE A 160 -5.57 -6.24 -5.59
C PHE A 160 -4.89 -4.99 -6.13
N LYS A 161 -5.47 -3.84 -5.81
CA LYS A 161 -4.87 -2.53 -6.05
C LYS A 161 -5.08 -1.65 -4.82
N GLN A 162 -4.15 -0.73 -4.58
CA GLN A 162 -4.34 0.33 -3.60
C GLN A 162 -5.65 1.07 -3.91
N TRP A 163 -6.42 1.38 -2.86
CA TRP A 163 -7.57 2.26 -3.01
C TRP A 163 -7.09 3.70 -3.15
N ASN A 164 -7.11 4.22 -4.38
CA ASN A 164 -6.90 5.64 -4.65
C ASN A 164 -8.29 6.31 -4.70
N ARG A 165 -8.50 7.32 -3.85
CA ARG A 165 -9.69 8.19 -3.90
C ARG A 165 -9.71 9.02 -5.17
#